data_AF-A0A822HII8-F1
#
_entry.id   AF-A0A822HII8-F1
#
_cell.length_a   1.000
_cell.length_b   1.000
_cell.length_c   1.000
_cell.angle_alpha   90.00
_cell.angle_beta   90.00
_cell.angle_gamma   90.00
#
_symmetry.space_group_name_H-M   'P 1'
#
loop_
_entity.id
_entity.type
_entity.pdbx_description
1 polymer ?
#
loop_
_entity_poly.entity_id
_entity_poly.type
_entity_poly.pdbx_seq_one_letter_code
_entity_poly.pdbx_strand_id
1 'polypeptide(L)'
;DAWNPLTDSIPIHSWLHPWLPLMKDRLEPLYQPIRTKLGQALQNWQPSDSSAKAVLIPWQKVFKQGTWNAFMNQHIVPKLVSTMQQFIIDPRQQVLDPWHWFIAWYDMVPLP
;
A
#
# COMPACT_ATOMS: atom_id res chain seq x y z
N ASP A 1 5.97 -8.33 22.79
CA ASP A 1 4.84 -7.79 22.01
C ASP A 1 5.22 -7.57 20.56
N ALA A 2 4.36 -7.99 19.63
CA ALA A 2 4.63 -7.94 18.20
C ALA A 2 3.77 -6.86 17.52
N TRP A 3 4.41 -5.90 16.84
CA TRP A 3 3.74 -4.78 16.15
C TRP A 3 2.58 -5.21 15.23
N ASN A 4 1.48 -4.46 15.21
CA ASN A 4 0.31 -4.69 14.37
C ASN A 4 -0.10 -3.42 13.58
N PRO A 5 -0.06 -3.44 12.23
CA PRO A 5 -0.41 -2.29 11.39
C PRO A 5 -1.85 -1.79 11.53
N LEU A 6 -2.77 -2.61 12.03
CA LEU A 6 -4.19 -2.26 12.12
C LEU A 6 -4.57 -1.59 13.44
N THR A 7 -3.77 -1.77 14.50
CA THR A 7 -4.12 -1.34 15.87
C THR A 7 -3.10 -0.41 16.49
N ASP A 8 -1.85 -0.49 16.07
CA ASP A 8 -0.80 0.31 16.69
C ASP A 8 -0.84 1.74 16.17
N SER A 9 -0.84 2.70 17.09
CA SER A 9 -0.94 4.13 16.77
C SER A 9 0.35 4.70 16.17
N ILE A 10 1.49 4.05 16.43
CA ILE A 10 2.78 4.46 15.89
C ILE A 10 3.11 3.58 14.68
N PRO A 11 3.26 4.17 13.49
CA PRO A 11 3.55 3.39 12.31
C PRO A 11 5.01 2.90 12.33
N ILE A 12 5.23 1.66 11.89
CA ILE A 12 6.53 0.96 11.95
C ILE A 12 7.68 1.72 11.27
N HIS A 13 7.38 2.52 10.24
CA HIS A 13 8.39 3.29 9.53
C HIS A 13 9.04 4.34 10.43
N SER A 14 8.33 4.88 11.44
CA SER A 14 8.87 5.86 12.38
C SER A 14 10.00 5.28 13.25
N TRP A 15 9.99 3.97 13.49
CA TRP A 15 11.06 3.30 14.24
C TRP A 15 12.26 2.95 13.36
N LEU A 16 12.02 2.64 12.08
CA LEU A 16 13.05 2.09 11.20
C LEU A 16 13.71 3.12 10.28
N HIS A 17 12.94 4.06 9.73
CA HIS A 17 13.44 5.04 8.75
C HIS A 17 14.59 5.93 9.24
N PRO A 18 14.62 6.40 10.50
CA PRO A 18 15.74 7.19 11.00
C PRO A 18 17.10 6.49 10.88
N TRP A 19 17.12 5.15 10.87
CA TRP A 19 18.33 4.34 10.81
C TRP A 19 18.74 3.94 9.40
N LEU A 20 17.88 4.14 8.39
CA LEU A 20 18.17 3.78 6.99
C LEU A 20 19.49 4.38 6.47
N PRO A 21 19.80 5.68 6.69
CA PRO A 21 21.04 6.27 6.18
C PRO A 21 22.30 5.66 6.80
N LEU A 22 22.20 5.17 8.04
CA LEU A 22 23.31 4.69 8.86
C LEU A 22 23.55 3.18 8.68
N MET A 23 22.46 2.39 8.65
CA MET A 23 22.53 0.93 8.67
C MET A 23 22.38 0.29 7.29
N LYS A 24 21.72 0.98 6.34
CA LYS A 24 21.52 0.55 4.95
C LYS A 24 21.10 -0.93 4.87
N ASP A 25 21.93 -1.77 4.26
CA ASP A 25 21.64 -3.17 3.98
C ASP A 25 21.46 -4.03 5.24
N ARG A 26 21.98 -3.58 6.39
CA ARG A 26 21.81 -4.30 7.66
C ARG A 26 20.36 -4.38 8.13
N LEU A 27 19.48 -3.52 7.61
CA LEU A 27 18.05 -3.54 7.91
C LEU A 27 17.24 -4.43 6.96
N GLU A 28 17.82 -4.92 5.85
CA GLU A 28 17.11 -5.76 4.87
C GLU A 28 16.38 -6.97 5.49
N PRO A 29 16.93 -7.70 6.46
CA PRO A 29 16.24 -8.84 7.08
C PRO A 29 14.90 -8.47 7.73
N LEU A 30 14.73 -7.21 8.15
CA LEU A 30 13.51 -6.73 8.81
C LEU A 30 12.37 -6.46 7.82
N TYR A 31 12.68 -6.28 6.53
CA TYR A 31 11.67 -5.90 5.54
C TYR A 31 10.70 -7.02 5.22
N GLN A 32 11.16 -8.27 5.23
CA GLN A 32 10.30 -9.41 4.91
C GLN A 32 9.15 -9.58 5.91
N PRO A 33 9.39 -9.62 7.25
CA PRO A 33 8.31 -9.64 8.23
C PRO A 33 7.33 -8.47 8.12
N ILE A 34 7.85 -7.26 7.85
CA ILE A 34 7.02 -6.05 7.70
C ILE A 34 6.10 -6.20 6.47
N ARG A 35 6.64 -6.61 5.32
CA ARG A 35 5.84 -6.87 4.11
C ARG A 35 4.76 -7.91 4.35
N THR A 36 5.08 -9.01 5.02
CA THR A 36 4.10 -10.06 5.33
C THR A 36 2.94 -9.50 6.16
N LYS A 37 3.23 -8.73 7.21
CA LYS A 37 2.19 -8.13 8.06
C LYS A 37 1.36 -7.08 7.33
N LEU A 38 1.99 -6.23 6.52
CA LEU A 38 1.28 -5.26 5.67
C LEU A 38 0.38 -5.99 4.66
N GLY A 39 0.87 -7.04 4.00
CA GLY A 39 0.08 -7.84 3.06
C GLY A 39 -1.11 -8.53 3.73
N GLN A 40 -0.96 -9.01 4.96
CA GLN A 40 -2.05 -9.56 5.77
C GLN A 40 -3.10 -8.49 6.11
N ALA A 41 -2.66 -7.32 6.56
CA ALA A 41 -3.57 -6.19 6.84
C ALA A 41 -4.36 -5.76 5.61
N LEU A 42 -3.75 -5.84 4.43
CA LEU A 42 -4.38 -5.52 3.16
C LEU A 42 -5.36 -6.59 2.66
N GLN A 43 -5.50 -7.76 3.29
CA GLN A 43 -6.43 -8.80 2.83
C GLN A 43 -7.88 -8.30 2.77
N ASN A 44 -8.30 -7.52 3.77
CA ASN A 44 -9.67 -6.98 3.86
C ASN A 44 -9.77 -5.49 3.48
N TRP A 45 -8.65 -4.88 3.06
CA TRP A 45 -8.63 -3.48 2.63
C TRP A 45 -9.52 -3.23 1.40
N GLN A 46 -10.10 -2.05 1.30
CA GLN A 46 -10.89 -1.60 0.15
C GLN A 46 -10.37 -0.24 -0.35
N PRO A 47 -10.45 0.07 -1.65
CA PRO A 47 -9.93 1.33 -2.19
C PRO A 47 -10.49 2.62 -1.57
N SER A 48 -11.69 2.57 -0.98
CA SER A 48 -12.29 3.67 -0.23
C SER A 48 -11.55 4.05 1.06
N ASP A 49 -10.74 3.14 1.61
CA ASP A 49 -9.91 3.40 2.78
C ASP A 49 -8.59 4.04 2.38
N SER A 50 -8.50 5.36 2.61
CA SER A 50 -7.32 6.17 2.33
C SER A 50 -6.13 5.92 3.28
N SER A 51 -6.37 5.26 4.43
CA SER A 51 -5.32 5.05 5.44
C SER A 51 -4.20 4.13 4.94
N ALA A 52 -4.53 3.12 4.13
CA ALA A 52 -3.55 2.18 3.58
C ALA A 52 -2.49 2.87 2.73
N LYS A 53 -2.87 3.89 1.95
CA LYS A 53 -1.91 4.65 1.13
C LYS A 53 -0.88 5.33 2.04
N ALA A 54 -1.32 6.00 3.11
CA ALA A 54 -0.45 6.67 4.07
C ALA A 54 0.53 5.71 4.75
N VAL A 55 0.10 4.48 5.04
CA VAL A 55 0.96 3.44 5.63
C VAL A 55 2.01 2.95 4.63
N LEU A 56 1.67 2.86 3.34
CA LEU A 56 2.54 2.30 2.31
C LEU A 56 3.52 3.30 1.68
N ILE A 57 3.15 4.58 1.55
CA ILE A 57 4.01 5.64 0.95
C ILE A 57 5.47 5.60 1.45
N PRO A 58 5.74 5.50 2.78
CA PRO A 58 7.10 5.50 3.28
C PRO A 58 7.95 4.35 2.70
N TRP A 59 7.34 3.21 2.39
CA TRP A 59 8.04 2.01 1.95
C TRP A 59 8.39 2.00 0.46
N GLN A 60 7.79 2.90 -0.34
CA GLN A 60 7.96 2.93 -1.80
C GLN A 60 9.43 3.04 -2.22
N LYS A 61 10.23 3.83 -1.49
CA LYS A 61 11.66 4.04 -1.77
C LYS A 61 12.59 3.13 -0.98
N VAL A 62 12.03 2.32 -0.06
CA VAL A 62 12.79 1.42 0.82
C VAL A 62 12.85 0.01 0.25
N PHE A 63 11.73 -0.48 -0.31
CA PHE A 63 11.71 -1.78 -0.95
C PHE A 63 12.35 -1.73 -2.34
N LYS A 64 13.08 -2.79 -2.70
CA LYS A 64 13.60 -2.98 -4.06
C LYS A 64 12.43 -2.95 -5.03
N GLN A 65 12.61 -2.29 -6.19
CA GLN A 65 11.55 -2.06 -7.17
C GLN A 65 10.79 -3.34 -7.54
N GLY A 66 11.50 -4.45 -7.83
CA GLY A 66 10.86 -5.72 -8.17
C GLY A 66 9.96 -6.26 -7.05
N THR A 67 10.38 -6.10 -5.80
CA THR A 67 9.57 -6.52 -4.64
C THR A 67 8.38 -5.58 -4.39
N TRP A 68 8.56 -4.27 -4.59
CA TRP A 68 7.46 -3.30 -4.51
C TRP A 68 6.38 -3.60 -5.57
N ASN A 69 6.80 -3.82 -6.81
CA ASN A 69 5.89 -4.14 -7.92
C ASN A 69 5.12 -5.43 -7.64
N ALA A 70 5.82 -6.49 -7.21
CA ALA A 70 5.17 -7.76 -6.85
C ALA A 70 4.16 -7.58 -5.72
N PHE A 71 4.51 -6.82 -4.68
CA PHE A 71 3.63 -6.53 -3.56
C PHE A 71 2.37 -5.78 -4.00
N MET A 72 2.52 -4.74 -4.84
CA MET A 72 1.40 -3.97 -5.37
C MET A 72 0.48 -4.81 -6.25
N ASN A 73 1.05 -5.62 -7.14
CA ASN A 73 0.30 -6.52 -8.00
C ASN A 73 -0.44 -7.61 -7.23
N GLN A 74 0.06 -8.00 -6.06
CA GLN A 74 -0.58 -9.00 -5.21
C GLN A 74 -1.71 -8.42 -4.35
N HIS A 75 -1.52 -7.24 -3.76
CA HIS A 75 -2.40 -6.74 -2.68
C HIS A 75 -3.26 -5.53 -3.04
N ILE A 76 -2.82 -4.68 -3.97
CA ILE A 76 -3.48 -3.41 -4.29
C ILE A 76 -4.18 -3.46 -5.65
N VAL A 77 -3.44 -3.77 -6.71
CA VAL A 77 -3.91 -3.70 -8.10
C VAL A 77 -5.18 -4.53 -8.35
N PRO A 78 -5.30 -5.79 -7.88
CA PRO A 78 -6.50 -6.59 -8.13
C PRO A 78 -7.78 -5.95 -7.60
N LYS A 79 -7.69 -5.24 -6.47
CA LYS A 79 -8.83 -4.57 -5.83
C LYS A 79 -9.21 -3.29 -6.56
N LEU A 80 -8.22 -2.51 -7.00
CA LEU A 80 -8.44 -1.34 -7.86
C LEU A 80 -9.12 -1.74 -9.18
N VAL A 81 -8.66 -2.81 -9.81
CA VAL A 81 -9.28 -3.35 -11.04
C VAL A 81 -10.72 -3.79 -10.77
N SER A 82 -10.97 -4.53 -9.68
CA SER A 82 -12.33 -4.95 -9.30
C SER A 82 -13.26 -3.75 -9.07
N THR A 83 -12.79 -2.71 -8.37
CA THR A 83 -13.56 -1.48 -8.17
C THR A 83 -13.89 -0.78 -9.49
N MET A 84 -12.96 -0.72 -10.44
CA MET A 84 -13.22 -0.13 -11.75
C MET A 84 -14.10 -1.00 -12.65
N GLN A 85 -14.06 -2.33 -12.53
CA GLN A 85 -14.97 -3.22 -13.25
C GLN A 85 -16.43 -3.04 -12.81
N GLN A 86 -16.65 -2.63 -11.56
CA GLN A 86 -17.97 -2.34 -10.99
C GLN A 86 -18.39 -0.87 -11.17
N PHE A 87 -17.55 -0.04 -11.80
CA PHE A 87 -17.81 1.37 -12.00
C PHE A 87 -18.92 1.59 -13.05
N ILE A 88 -20.04 2.14 -12.61
CA ILE A 88 -21.18 2.44 -13.48
C ILE A 88 -21.02 3.85 -14.06
N ILE A 89 -21.12 3.95 -15.38
CA ILE A 89 -21.14 5.23 -16.10
C ILE A 89 -22.59 5.67 -16.26
N ASP A 90 -22.97 6.73 -15.56
CA ASP A 90 -24.29 7.35 -15.65
C ASP A 90 -24.13 8.85 -15.97
N PRO A 91 -24.32 9.27 -17.24
CA PRO A 91 -24.20 10.67 -17.64
C PRO A 91 -25.18 11.62 -16.96
N ARG A 92 -26.26 11.12 -16.34
CA ARG A 92 -27.28 11.93 -15.66
C ARG A 92 -26.98 12.12 -14.17
N GLN A 93 -26.32 11.13 -13.56
CA GLN A 93 -25.96 11.14 -12.14
C GLN A 93 -24.68 10.34 -11.88
N GLN A 94 -23.54 10.87 -12.33
CA GLN A 94 -22.26 10.19 -12.17
C GLN A 94 -21.76 10.26 -10.72
N VAL A 95 -21.50 9.10 -10.13
CA VAL A 95 -20.73 8.98 -8.88
C VAL A 95 -19.26 8.75 -9.25
N LEU A 96 -18.34 9.61 -8.77
CA LEU A 96 -16.93 9.58 -9.14
C LEU A 96 -16.00 9.03 -8.06
N ASP A 97 -16.51 8.66 -6.88
CA ASP A 97 -15.67 8.17 -5.78
C ASP A 97 -14.81 6.95 -6.18
N PRO A 98 -15.33 5.93 -6.89
CA PRO A 98 -14.50 4.80 -7.35
C PRO A 98 -13.35 5.24 -8.26
N TRP A 99 -13.59 6.24 -9.10
CA TRP A 99 -12.56 6.83 -9.97
C TRP A 99 -11.51 7.59 -9.16
N HIS A 100 -11.93 8.39 -8.17
CA HIS A 100 -11.01 9.09 -7.27
C HIS A 100 -10.15 8.11 -6.45
N TRP A 101 -10.76 7.04 -5.95
CA TRP A 101 -10.01 5.97 -5.25
C TRP A 101 -9.02 5.30 -6.18
N PHE A 102 -9.38 5.04 -7.44
CA PHE A 102 -8.47 4.43 -8.42
C PHE A 102 -7.28 5.34 -8.73
N ILE A 103 -7.53 6.59 -9.13
CA ILE A 103 -6.47 7.52 -9.55
C ILE A 103 -5.54 7.91 -8.39
N ALA A 104 -6.03 7.83 -7.16
CA ALA A 104 -5.22 8.08 -5.97
C ALA A 104 -4.02 7.13 -5.84
N TRP A 105 -3.96 5.99 -6.55
CA TRP A 105 -2.84 5.05 -6.49
C TRP A 105 -1.89 5.13 -7.69
N TYR A 106 -2.15 6.02 -8.66
CA TYR A 106 -1.40 6.11 -9.92
C TYR A 106 0.12 6.28 -9.72
N ASP A 107 0.54 6.99 -8.68
CA ASP A 107 1.93 7.27 -8.31
C ASP A 107 2.64 6.12 -7.59
N MET A 108 1.92 5.07 -7.19
CA MET A 108 2.43 3.96 -6.37
C MET A 108 2.42 2.60 -7.08
N VAL A 109 1.49 2.39 -8.01
CA VAL A 109 1.37 1.13 -8.76
C VAL A 109 2.41 1.03 -9.88
N PRO A 110 2.88 -0.18 -10.21
CA PRO A 110 3.76 -0.36 -11.36
C PRO A 110 3.03 -0.01 -12.66
N LEU A 111 3.74 0.68 -13.56
CA LEU A 111 3.26 0.86 -14.92
C LEU A 111 3.28 -0.49 -15.66
N PRO A 112 2.27 -0.76 -16.50
CA PRO A 112 2.21 -1.97 -17.33
C PRO A 112 3.35 -2.05 -18.36
#